data_AF-A0A2S7I7K2-F1
#
_entry.id   AF-A0A2S7I7K2-F1
#
_cell.length_a   1.000
_cell.length_b   1.000
_cell.length_c   1.000
_cell.angle_alpha   90.00
_cell.angle_beta   90.00
_cell.angle_gamma   90.00
#
_symmetry.space_group_name_H-M   'P 1'
#
loop_
_entity.id
_entity.type
_entity.pdbx_description
1 polymer ?
#
loop_
_entity_poly.entity_id
_entity_poly.type
_entity_poly.pdbx_seq_one_letter_code
_entity_poly.pdbx_strand_id
1 'polypeptide(L)'
;MENLNKNKEVKIGISKFSIGFDFIIVIIIFGIAFYSYFGKNNIKISIFLVIIGTLNLIYYLRKLSDTETKILINSRGINLESKFISWDEVKDINVEKLSSGKTYSEYLNIVTKKNKLFDIDITELNITGNKLLKTIEFYRK
;
A
#
# COMPACT_ATOMS: atom_id res chain seq x y z
N MET A 1 -10.61 9.93 18.35
CA MET A 1 -9.14 10.01 18.32
C MET A 1 -8.62 8.90 19.22
N GLU A 2 -7.92 7.92 18.66
CA GLU A 2 -7.33 6.82 19.43
C GLU A 2 -6.25 7.38 20.35
N ASN A 3 -6.26 7.02 21.64
CA ASN A 3 -5.27 7.47 22.62
C ASN A 3 -3.88 6.92 22.25
N LEU A 4 -3.11 7.72 21.51
CA LEU A 4 -1.72 7.42 21.19
C LEU A 4 -0.90 7.45 22.49
N ASN A 5 -0.37 6.30 22.88
CA ASN A 5 0.53 6.16 24.02
C ASN A 5 1.97 6.16 23.47
N LYS A 6 2.81 7.09 23.94
CA LYS A 6 4.19 7.28 23.47
C LYS A 6 5.10 6.04 23.66
N ASN A 7 4.69 5.11 24.53
CA ASN A 7 5.38 3.83 24.77
C ASN A 7 4.90 2.68 23.86
N LYS A 8 3.88 2.90 23.01
CA LYS A 8 3.37 1.89 22.08
C LYS A 8 3.90 2.15 20.67
N GLU A 9 4.08 1.09 19.90
CA GLU A 9 4.47 1.18 18.50
C GLU A 9 3.23 1.24 17.61
N VAL A 10 3.28 2.06 16.56
CA VAL A 10 2.24 2.09 15.53
C VAL A 10 2.74 1.31 14.32
N LYS A 11 2.01 0.26 13.96
CA LYS A 11 2.27 -0.57 12.78
C LYS A 11 1.29 -0.18 11.68
N ILE A 12 1.83 0.20 10.53
CA ILE A 12 1.09 0.62 9.36
C ILE A 12 1.40 -0.38 8.25
N GLY A 13 0.35 -0.90 7.64
CA GLY A 13 0.43 -1.87 6.56
C GLY A 13 -0.53 -1.52 5.43
N ILE A 14 -0.66 -2.43 4.47
CA ILE A 14 -1.49 -2.24 3.29
C ILE A 14 -2.99 -2.19 3.67
N SER A 15 -3.74 -1.34 2.99
CA SER A 15 -5.18 -1.20 3.12
C SER A 15 -5.88 -2.46 2.62
N LYS A 16 -6.65 -3.10 3.50
CA LYS A 16 -7.51 -4.26 3.17
C LYS A 16 -8.58 -3.91 2.11
N PHE A 17 -8.94 -2.64 1.97
CA PHE A 17 -9.96 -2.20 1.02
C PHE A 17 -9.47 -2.26 -0.43
N SER A 18 -8.22 -1.85 -0.70
CA SER A 18 -7.61 -1.98 -2.03
C SER A 18 -7.58 -3.44 -2.47
N ILE A 19 -7.19 -4.33 -1.55
CA ILE A 19 -7.14 -5.78 -1.79
C ILE A 19 -8.53 -6.36 -2.10
N GLY A 20 -9.59 -5.88 -1.43
CA GLY A 20 -10.96 -6.35 -1.65
C GLY A 20 -11.54 -5.93 -3.01
N PHE A 21 -11.27 -4.71 -3.47
CA PHE A 21 -11.73 -4.24 -4.78
C PHE A 21 -11.12 -5.06 -5.93
N ASP A 22 -9.82 -5.32 -5.83
CA ASP A 22 -9.08 -6.12 -6.80
C ASP A 22 -9.62 -7.55 -6.94
N PHE A 23 -10.09 -8.14 -5.84
CA PHE A 23 -10.71 -9.47 -5.86
C PHE A 23 -12.03 -9.52 -6.65
N ILE A 24 -12.81 -8.44 -6.63
CA ILE A 24 -14.06 -8.33 -7.41
C ILE A 24 -13.76 -8.38 -8.90
N ILE A 25 -12.68 -7.71 -9.35
CA ILE A 25 -12.25 -7.73 -10.75
C ILE A 25 -11.92 -9.17 -11.20
N VAL A 26 -11.23 -9.93 -10.35
CA VAL A 26 -10.92 -11.34 -10.64
C VAL A 26 -12.20 -12.18 -10.80
N ILE A 27 -13.18 -12.00 -9.92
CA ILE A 27 -14.48 -12.69 -10.02
C ILE A 27 -15.18 -12.35 -11.34
N ILE A 28 -15.18 -11.08 -11.74
CA ILE A 28 -15.80 -10.64 -13.01
C ILE A 28 -15.11 -11.31 -14.21
N ILE A 29 -13.77 -11.34 -14.23
CA ILE A 29 -13.00 -11.97 -15.32
C ILE A 29 -13.36 -13.46 -15.45
N PHE A 30 -13.40 -14.20 -14.34
CA PHE A 30 -13.80 -15.60 -14.35
C PHE A 30 -15.26 -15.79 -14.77
N GLY A 31 -16.16 -14.89 -14.36
CA GLY A 31 -17.56 -14.89 -14.79
C GLY A 31 -17.70 -14.72 -16.31
N ILE A 32 -16.98 -13.77 -16.90
CA ILE A 32 -16.98 -13.54 -18.36
C ILE A 32 -16.37 -14.74 -19.10
N ALA A 33 -15.29 -15.32 -18.56
CA ALA A 33 -14.66 -16.50 -19.15
C ALA A 33 -15.62 -17.71 -19.16
N PHE A 34 -16.32 -17.94 -18.05
CA PHE A 34 -17.32 -19.00 -17.92
C PHE A 34 -18.48 -18.76 -18.89
N TYR A 35 -19.05 -17.56 -18.91
CA TYR A 35 -20.13 -17.21 -19.84
C TYR A 35 -19.71 -17.41 -21.31
N SER A 36 -18.49 -16.98 -21.68
CA SER A 36 -17.97 -17.12 -23.05
C SER A 36 -17.75 -18.59 -23.45
N TYR A 37 -17.38 -19.44 -22.50
CA TYR A 37 -17.18 -20.87 -22.71
C TYR A 37 -18.52 -21.59 -22.95
N PHE A 38 -19.50 -21.36 -22.08
CA PHE A 38 -20.82 -22.00 -22.19
C PHE A 38 -21.70 -21.42 -23.30
N GLY A 39 -21.52 -20.14 -23.63
CA GLY A 39 -22.18 -19.50 -24.76
C GLY A 39 -21.66 -19.94 -26.13
N LYS A 40 -20.64 -20.82 -26.19
CA LYS A 40 -19.95 -21.29 -27.41
C LYS A 40 -19.43 -20.17 -28.34
N ASN A 41 -19.35 -18.93 -27.85
CA ASN A 41 -18.96 -17.79 -28.65
C ASN A 41 -17.51 -17.91 -29.11
N ASN A 42 -16.57 -18.17 -28.18
CA ASN A 42 -15.15 -18.26 -28.49
C ASN A 42 -14.34 -18.94 -27.38
N ILE A 43 -13.99 -20.22 -27.59
CA ILE A 43 -13.22 -21.00 -26.62
C ILE A 43 -11.82 -20.42 -26.39
N LYS A 44 -11.20 -19.85 -27.43
CA LYS A 44 -9.87 -19.21 -27.35
C LYS A 44 -9.88 -18.00 -26.42
N ILE A 45 -10.91 -17.15 -26.50
CA ILE A 45 -11.07 -15.98 -25.62
C ILE A 45 -11.29 -16.44 -24.17
N SER A 46 -12.08 -17.50 -23.99
CA SER A 46 -12.34 -18.07 -22.66
C SER A 46 -11.05 -18.56 -22.00
N ILE A 47 -10.22 -19.31 -22.73
CA ILE A 47 -8.91 -19.78 -22.26
C ILE A 47 -8.00 -18.60 -21.92
N PHE A 48 -7.94 -17.59 -22.79
CA PHE A 48 -7.14 -16.39 -22.55
C PHE A 48 -7.56 -15.65 -21.28
N LEU A 49 -8.87 -15.47 -21.05
CA LEU A 49 -9.40 -14.83 -19.86
C LEU A 49 -9.12 -15.65 -18.58
N VAL A 50 -9.18 -16.99 -18.66
CA VAL A 50 -8.79 -17.86 -17.54
C VAL A 50 -7.31 -17.68 -17.17
N ILE A 51 -6.42 -17.60 -18.17
CA ILE A 51 -4.99 -17.36 -17.94
C ILE A 51 -4.79 -16.00 -17.25
N ILE A 52 -5.41 -14.93 -17.78
CA ILE A 52 -5.33 -13.59 -17.18
C ILE A 52 -5.91 -13.58 -15.75
N GLY A 53 -7.07 -14.20 -15.53
CA GLY A 53 -7.70 -14.27 -14.21
C GLY A 53 -6.82 -15.01 -13.21
N THR A 54 -6.18 -16.10 -13.63
CA THR A 54 -5.26 -16.88 -12.80
C THR A 54 -4.00 -16.09 -12.45
N LEU A 55 -3.38 -15.41 -13.42
CA LEU A 55 -2.21 -14.57 -13.17
C LEU A 55 -2.51 -13.43 -12.20
N ASN A 56 -3.66 -12.77 -12.36
CA ASN A 56 -4.13 -11.75 -11.43
C ASN A 56 -4.37 -12.33 -10.04
N LEU A 57 -5.03 -13.49 -9.94
CA LEU A 57 -5.26 -14.15 -8.66
C LEU A 57 -3.94 -14.47 -7.94
N ILE A 58 -2.93 -14.98 -8.64
CA ILE A 58 -1.60 -15.24 -8.08
C ILE A 58 -0.95 -13.93 -7.58
N TYR A 59 -1.02 -12.86 -8.38
CA TYR A 59 -0.51 -11.55 -7.99
C TYR A 59 -1.17 -11.03 -6.70
N TYR A 60 -2.50 -11.13 -6.60
CA TYR A 60 -3.23 -10.68 -5.40
C TYR A 60 -3.00 -11.57 -4.20
N LEU A 61 -2.91 -12.90 -4.37
CA LEU A 61 -2.56 -13.80 -3.27
C LEU A 61 -1.17 -13.50 -2.72
N ARG A 62 -0.20 -13.14 -3.57
CA ARG A 62 1.12 -12.67 -3.13
C ARG A 62 1.01 -11.35 -2.34
N LYS A 63 0.26 -10.37 -2.85
CA LYS A 63 0.01 -9.09 -2.17
C LYS A 63 -0.70 -9.26 -0.82
N LEU A 64 -1.60 -10.24 -0.71
CA LEU A 64 -2.27 -10.63 0.54
C LEU A 64 -1.33 -11.29 1.54
N SER A 65 -0.41 -12.12 1.05
CA SER A 65 0.62 -12.73 1.89
C SER A 65 1.62 -11.67 2.39
N ASP A 66 1.85 -10.60 1.62
CA ASP A 66 2.67 -9.43 1.97
C ASP A 66 1.89 -8.42 2.83
N THR A 67 1.19 -8.92 3.86
CA THR A 67 0.56 -8.10 4.92
C THR A 67 1.57 -7.59 5.94
N GLU A 68 2.85 -7.54 5.56
CA GLU A 68 3.94 -7.08 6.41
C GLU A 68 3.75 -5.60 6.77
N THR A 69 4.20 -5.26 7.97
CA THR A 69 4.20 -3.87 8.44
C THR A 69 5.16 -3.07 7.56
N LYS A 70 4.63 -2.31 6.60
CA LYS A 70 5.41 -1.47 5.68
C LYS A 70 6.10 -0.32 6.41
N ILE A 71 5.43 0.24 7.43
CA ILE A 71 5.97 1.33 8.25
C ILE A 71 5.68 1.05 9.72
N LEU A 72 6.72 1.11 10.57
CA LEU A 72 6.62 1.07 12.01
C LEU A 72 7.14 2.38 12.61
N ILE A 73 6.33 3.04 13.42
CA ILE A 73 6.67 4.31 14.06
C ILE A 73 6.68 4.10 15.57
N ASN A 74 7.77 4.50 16.22
CA ASN A 74 7.89 4.48 17.67
C ASN A 74 8.68 5.69 18.18
N SER A 75 8.95 5.74 19.48
CA SER A 75 9.66 6.86 20.11
C SER A 75 11.13 7.00 19.70
N ARG A 76 11.72 6.00 19.05
CA ARG A 76 13.13 6.02 18.61
C ARG A 76 13.27 6.47 17.15
N GLY A 77 12.30 6.16 16.31
CA GLY A 77 12.41 6.43 14.89
C GLY A 77 11.26 5.86 14.08
N ILE A 78 11.49 5.84 12.76
CA ILE A 78 10.65 5.20 11.76
C ILE A 78 11.42 4.03 11.17
N ASN A 79 10.81 2.84 11.22
CA ASN A 79 11.30 1.66 10.53
C ASN A 79 10.50 1.48 9.24
N LEU A 80 11.21 1.50 8.12
CA LEU A 80 10.74 1.14 6.79
C LEU A 80 11.16 -0.31 6.53
N GLU A 81 10.52 -1.00 5.58
CA GLU A 81 10.77 -2.42 5.29
C GLU A 81 12.26 -2.82 5.24
N SER A 82 13.11 -1.96 4.67
CA SER A 82 14.54 -2.22 4.51
C SER A 82 15.44 -1.42 5.46
N LYS A 83 14.89 -0.51 6.27
CA LYS A 83 15.70 0.48 6.99
C LYS A 83 15.03 1.16 8.16
N PHE A 84 15.75 1.20 9.28
CA PHE A 84 15.45 2.08 10.40
C PHE A 84 16.10 3.46 10.24
N ILE A 85 15.34 4.52 10.51
CA ILE A 85 15.79 5.92 10.54
C ILE A 85 15.45 6.51 11.92
N SER A 86 16.47 6.85 12.69
CA SER A 86 16.30 7.51 14.00
C SER A 86 15.76 8.93 13.82
N TRP A 87 14.92 9.39 14.75
CA TRP A 87 14.44 10.79 14.76
C TRP A 87 15.58 11.81 14.79
N ASP A 88 16.71 11.47 15.40
CA ASP A 88 17.91 12.32 15.45
C ASP A 88 18.56 12.49 14.08
N GLU A 89 18.34 11.58 13.14
CA GLU A 89 18.86 11.65 11.78
C GLU A 89 17.90 12.39 10.83
N VAL A 90 16.65 12.57 11.22
CA VAL A 90 15.61 13.21 10.40
C VAL A 90 15.79 14.73 10.44
N LYS A 91 15.93 15.33 9.26
CA LYS A 91 15.91 16.78 9.05
C LYS A 91 14.49 17.24 8.80
N ASP A 92 13.85 16.67 7.78
CA ASP A 92 12.51 17.06 7.32
C ASP A 92 11.69 15.84 6.89
N ILE A 93 10.37 15.92 7.04
CA ILE A 93 9.41 14.91 6.60
C ILE A 93 8.20 15.62 6.02
N ASN A 94 7.83 15.27 4.80
CA ASN A 94 6.60 15.75 4.18
C ASN A 94 5.87 14.62 3.46
N VAL A 95 4.61 14.86 3.14
CA VAL A 95 3.83 13.99 2.24
C VAL A 95 3.50 14.78 1.00
N GLU A 96 3.89 14.24 -0.14
CA GLU A 96 3.56 14.77 -1.46
C GLU A 96 2.41 13.98 -2.07
N LYS A 97 1.52 14.68 -2.76
CA LYS A 97 0.43 14.06 -3.52
C LYS A 97 0.65 14.36 -4.99
N LEU A 98 0.86 13.31 -5.77
CA LEU A 98 0.95 13.39 -7.22
C LEU A 98 -0.38 12.96 -7.81
N SER A 99 -1.07 13.87 -8.48
CA SER A 99 -2.31 13.57 -9.21
C SER A 99 -2.05 13.55 -10.70
N SER A 100 -2.42 12.45 -11.37
CA SER A 100 -2.42 12.33 -12.82
C SER A 100 -3.81 11.91 -13.29
N GLY A 101 -4.59 12.89 -13.78
CA GLY A 101 -5.98 12.68 -14.18
C GLY A 101 -6.87 12.27 -13.00
N LYS A 102 -7.50 11.09 -13.09
CA LYS A 102 -8.36 10.52 -12.03
C LYS A 102 -7.58 9.70 -11.00
N THR A 103 -6.29 9.46 -11.23
CA THR A 103 -5.45 8.66 -10.37
C THR A 103 -4.62 9.59 -9.48
N TYR A 104 -4.45 9.20 -8.22
CA TYR A 104 -3.55 9.89 -7.30
C TYR A 104 -2.60 8.89 -6.67
N SER A 105 -1.40 9.37 -6.35
CA SER A 105 -0.40 8.66 -5.58
C SER A 105 0.06 9.58 -4.45
N GLU A 106 0.25 9.02 -3.26
CA GLU A 106 0.78 9.72 -2.10
C GLU A 106 2.17 9.17 -1.76
N TYR A 107 3.12 10.06 -1.52
CA TYR A 107 4.52 9.74 -1.25
C TYR A 107 4.96 10.37 0.08
N LEU A 108 5.61 9.60 0.94
CA LEU A 108 6.26 10.09 2.15
C LEU A 108 7.73 10.39 1.83
N ASN A 109 8.11 11.66 1.85
CA ASN A 109 9.49 12.07 1.68
C ASN A 109 10.15 12.28 3.04
N ILE A 110 11.28 11.62 3.27
CA ILE A 110 12.11 11.77 4.46
C ILE A 110 13.48 12.28 4.06
N VAL A 111 13.83 13.48 4.50
CA VAL A 111 15.15 14.08 4.31
C VAL A 111 15.95 13.90 5.60
N THR A 112 17.11 13.26 5.50
CA THR A 112 18.03 13.12 6.64
C THR A 112 18.97 14.31 6.77
N LYS A 113 19.59 14.49 7.95
CA LYS A 113 20.63 15.50 8.19
C LYS A 113 21.85 15.33 7.29
N LYS A 114 22.09 14.13 6.77
CA LYS A 114 23.12 13.82 5.76
C LYS A 114 22.66 14.08 4.31
N ASN A 115 21.54 14.78 4.12
CA ASN A 115 20.90 15.05 2.82
C ASN A 115 20.56 13.80 2.00
N LYS A 116 20.38 12.62 2.63
CA LYS A 116 19.77 11.47 1.95
C LYS A 116 18.27 11.65 1.93
N LEU A 117 17.67 11.47 0.75
CA LEU A 117 16.24 11.49 0.52
C LEU A 117 15.72 10.04 0.43
N PHE A 118 14.66 9.75 1.18
CA PHE A 118 13.89 8.52 1.06
C PHE A 118 12.50 8.92 0.58
N ASP A 119 12.11 8.35 -0.55
CA ASP A 119 10.79 8.53 -1.15
C ASP A 119 10.07 7.19 -1.04
N ILE A 120 8.96 7.15 -0.31
CA ILE A 120 8.20 5.95 0.01
C ILE A 120 6.78 6.12 -0.49
N ASP A 121 6.34 5.27 -1.41
CA ASP A 121 4.93 5.21 -1.81
C ASP A 121 4.06 4.76 -0.63
N ILE A 122 3.09 5.60 -0.26
CA ILE A 122 2.15 5.36 0.83
C ILE A 122 0.70 5.26 0.34
N THR A 123 0.47 5.25 -0.97
CA THR A 123 -0.86 5.28 -1.61
C THR A 123 -1.76 4.14 -1.13
N GLU A 124 -1.18 2.95 -0.98
CA GLU A 124 -1.92 1.75 -0.62
C GLU A 124 -1.99 1.50 0.90
N LEU A 125 -1.45 2.39 1.74
CA LEU A 125 -1.46 2.17 3.19
C LEU A 125 -2.86 2.30 3.79
N ASN A 126 -3.07 1.63 4.93
CA ASN A 126 -4.31 1.70 5.70
C ASN A 126 -4.51 3.03 6.47
N ILE A 127 -3.70 4.04 6.17
CA ILE A 127 -3.69 5.36 6.81
C ILE A 127 -3.48 6.42 5.73
N THR A 128 -4.19 7.55 5.84
CA THR A 128 -3.99 8.68 4.91
C THR A 128 -2.69 9.41 5.21
N GLY A 129 -2.05 10.01 4.20
CA GLY A 129 -0.82 10.77 4.37
C GLY A 129 -0.90 11.86 5.46
N ASN A 130 -2.03 12.57 5.56
CA ASN A 130 -2.24 13.56 6.63
C ASN A 130 -2.28 12.94 8.04
N LYS A 131 -2.88 11.76 8.18
CA LYS A 131 -2.95 11.06 9.47
C LYS A 131 -1.59 10.43 9.81
N LEU A 132 -0.85 9.99 8.80
CA LEU A 132 0.53 9.52 8.92
C LEU A 132 1.45 10.63 9.45
N LEU A 133 1.44 11.82 8.83
CA LEU A 133 2.23 12.97 9.28
C LEU A 133 1.94 13.33 10.73
N LYS A 134 0.66 13.43 11.11
CA LYS A 134 0.28 13.70 12.51
C LYS A 134 0.79 12.63 13.48
N THR A 135 0.83 11.37 13.04
CA THR A 135 1.37 10.26 13.85
C THR A 135 2.88 10.41 14.01
N ILE A 136 3.61 10.71 12.92
CA ILE A 136 5.05 10.94 12.95
C ILE A 136 5.39 12.12 13.86
N GLU A 137 4.68 13.25 13.72
CA GLU A 137 4.87 14.44 14.55
C GLU A 137 4.65 14.15 16.05
N PHE A 138 3.70 13.29 16.38
CA PHE A 138 3.45 12.89 17.76
C PHE A 138 4.62 12.12 18.37
N TYR A 139 5.23 11.19 17.63
CA TYR A 139 6.36 10.38 18.13
C TYR A 139 7.72 11.09 18.06
N ARG A 140 7.87 12.09 17.20
CA ARG A 140 9.10 12.90 17.08
C ARG A 140 9.25 13.92 18.22
N LYS A 141 8.16 14.37 18.84
CA LYS A 141 8.17 15.20 20.07
C LYS A 141 8.63 14.38 21.27
#